data_AF-A0A7K4N328-F1
#
_entry.id   AF-A0A7K4N328-F1
#
_cell.length_a   1.000
_cell.length_b   1.000
_cell.length_c   1.000
_cell.angle_alpha   90.00
_cell.angle_beta   90.00
_cell.angle_gamma   90.00
#
_symmetry.space_group_name_H-M   'P 1'
#
loop_
_entity.id
_entity.type
_entity.pdbx_description
1 polymer ?
#
loop_
_entity_poly.entity_id
_entity_poly.type
_entity_poly.pdbx_seq_one_letter_code
_entity_poly.pdbx_strand_id
1 'polypeptide(L)'
;PVQMNGAKRQQFRWAKGSIQCAIKLLGGILLKRKITIDAKLQAFVQLTRHIVFPLMLIQFLALPILLASNVNLYIVSFLPVVTLVTYVAMGPGAYLFIIRNMYDKNRKEKAIAMPYLIIYSMGMAVNNTIAVIDAMVGKKSEFLRTPKYGIVKNTDDWRTKAYNLPFSKTTLLELFFGIYGIMAILIAIYSRNPIWVPIIALQTMGFLYIACMSFSHTRFKRGNSKIDYTKTKEETMSDIIHKLAVAGIVAIICFGAYLAYTGYQNDVYPMDLSIGLFDRIMASSEPKTIMTDINAIKGYLPALGNPVWIFPTDTTNFTRIQADLDVMFASAEKISVVPRDSSAFHTGMMDVSLRAKIIQKQIMDMVPYMYASVSNILFASIWIAVIIGIFAILKRKKQSLEAFDKSEGV
;
A
#
# COMPACT_ATOMS: atom_id res chain seq x y z
N PRO A 1 -14.96 23.34 3.38
CA PRO A 1 -15.12 23.26 4.85
C PRO A 1 -13.80 23.60 5.54
N VAL A 2 -13.82 24.32 6.67
CA VAL A 2 -12.60 24.75 7.38
C VAL A 2 -11.83 23.58 8.02
N GLN A 3 -12.54 22.54 8.45
CA GLN A 3 -11.95 21.30 8.96
C GLN A 3 -11.86 20.22 7.87
N MET A 4 -10.72 19.53 7.80
CA MET A 4 -10.46 18.45 6.83
C MET A 4 -11.46 17.29 6.94
N ASN A 5 -11.77 16.83 8.17
CA ASN A 5 -12.77 15.78 8.37
C ASN A 5 -14.19 16.20 7.91
N GLY A 6 -14.51 17.49 7.99
CA GLY A 6 -15.73 18.04 7.41
C GLY A 6 -15.74 17.98 5.88
N ALA A 7 -14.60 18.28 5.25
CA ALA A 7 -14.43 18.15 3.80
C ALA A 7 -14.55 16.69 3.33
N LYS A 8 -13.97 15.74 4.08
CA LYS A 8 -14.11 14.29 3.83
C LYS A 8 -15.54 13.81 3.90
N ARG A 9 -16.30 14.18 4.94
CA ARG A 9 -17.73 13.85 5.04
C ARG A 9 -18.52 14.39 3.85
N GLN A 10 -18.22 15.60 3.41
CA GLN A 10 -18.88 16.19 2.25
C GLN A 10 -18.60 15.39 0.97
N GLN A 11 -17.33 15.10 0.69
CA GLN A 11 -16.94 14.32 -0.50
C GLN A 11 -17.47 12.88 -0.45
N PHE A 12 -17.45 12.26 0.74
CA PHE A 12 -18.01 10.93 0.96
C PHE A 12 -19.49 10.87 0.57
N ARG A 13 -20.27 11.85 1.03
CA ARG A 13 -21.70 11.96 0.69
C ARG A 13 -21.94 12.15 -0.80
N TRP A 14 -21.14 12.99 -1.46
CA TRP A 14 -21.25 13.20 -2.90
C TRP A 14 -20.92 11.93 -3.69
N ALA A 15 -19.84 11.25 -3.33
CA ALA A 15 -19.43 10.00 -3.95
C ALA A 15 -20.48 8.90 -3.74
N LYS A 16 -20.87 8.64 -2.49
CA LYS A 16 -21.87 7.61 -2.15
C LYS A 16 -23.21 7.87 -2.84
N GLY A 17 -23.71 9.12 -2.77
CA GLY A 17 -24.97 9.50 -3.38
C GLY A 17 -24.96 9.38 -4.90
N SER A 18 -23.87 9.80 -5.56
CA SER A 18 -23.73 9.68 -7.02
C SER A 18 -23.78 8.22 -7.48
N ILE A 19 -23.06 7.32 -6.79
CA ILE A 19 -23.06 5.89 -7.13
C ILE A 19 -24.40 5.23 -6.83
N GLN A 20 -25.07 5.59 -5.73
CA GLN A 20 -26.44 5.12 -5.46
C GLN A 20 -27.41 5.56 -6.55
N CYS A 21 -27.31 6.80 -7.03
CA CYS A 21 -28.08 7.27 -8.18
C CYS A 21 -27.72 6.52 -9.46
N ALA A 22 -26.43 6.22 -9.68
CA ALA A 22 -25.98 5.42 -10.83
C ALA A 22 -26.63 4.02 -10.81
N ILE A 23 -26.55 3.30 -9.68
CA ILE A 23 -27.14 1.98 -9.51
C ILE A 23 -28.65 2.01 -9.75
N LYS A 24 -29.33 3.05 -9.26
CA LYS A 24 -30.80 3.16 -9.38
C LYS A 24 -31.29 3.61 -10.75
N LEU A 25 -30.59 4.54 -11.42
CA LEU A 25 -31.13 5.26 -12.58
C LEU A 25 -30.43 4.93 -13.89
N LEU A 26 -29.15 4.54 -13.87
CA LEU A 26 -28.32 4.47 -15.07
C LEU A 26 -28.86 3.46 -16.08
N GLY A 27 -29.22 2.25 -15.65
CA GLY A 27 -29.82 1.23 -16.52
C GLY A 27 -31.10 1.72 -17.21
N GLY A 28 -31.99 2.39 -16.47
CA GLY A 28 -33.22 2.94 -17.02
C GLY A 28 -33.01 4.10 -18.01
N ILE A 29 -32.01 4.95 -17.77
CA ILE A 29 -31.64 6.04 -18.68
C ILE A 29 -31.07 5.49 -19.98
N LEU A 30 -30.18 4.50 -19.90
CA LEU A 30 -29.52 3.92 -21.08
C LEU A 30 -30.51 3.16 -21.98
N LEU A 31 -31.47 2.45 -21.38
CA LEU A 31 -32.48 1.66 -22.11
C LEU A 31 -33.60 2.50 -22.74
N LYS A 32 -33.84 3.73 -22.26
CA LYS A 32 -34.90 4.59 -22.82
C LYS A 32 -34.57 5.03 -24.24
N ARG A 33 -35.43 4.70 -25.20
CA ARG A 33 -35.31 5.13 -26.61
C ARG A 33 -35.51 6.63 -26.84
N LYS A 34 -36.30 7.31 -25.99
CA LYS A 34 -36.64 8.75 -26.12
C LYS A 34 -35.55 9.71 -25.61
N ILE A 35 -34.36 9.23 -25.24
CA ILE A 35 -33.26 10.07 -24.75
C ILE A 35 -32.15 10.06 -25.80
N THR A 36 -31.63 11.24 -26.15
CA THR A 36 -30.53 11.40 -27.10
C THR A 36 -29.26 10.73 -26.57
N ILE A 37 -28.39 10.29 -27.48
CA ILE A 37 -27.14 9.59 -27.13
C ILE A 37 -26.23 10.52 -26.30
N ASP A 38 -26.16 11.80 -26.63
CA ASP A 38 -25.35 12.78 -25.89
C ASP A 38 -25.80 12.92 -24.44
N ALA A 39 -27.11 12.99 -24.19
CA ALA A 39 -27.64 13.05 -22.84
C ALA A 39 -27.37 11.75 -22.06
N LYS A 40 -27.39 10.59 -22.73
CA LYS A 40 -26.99 9.31 -22.13
C LYS A 40 -25.52 9.30 -21.73
N LEU A 41 -24.64 9.79 -22.60
CA LEU A 41 -23.20 9.88 -22.33
C LEU A 41 -22.91 10.83 -21.17
N GLN A 42 -23.51 12.01 -21.15
CA GLN A 42 -23.37 12.97 -20.05
C GLN A 42 -23.88 12.38 -18.73
N ALA A 43 -25.04 11.72 -18.74
CA ALA A 43 -25.57 11.04 -17.56
C ALA A 43 -24.63 9.92 -17.08
N PHE A 44 -24.09 9.12 -18.00
CA PHE A 44 -23.14 8.06 -17.68
C PHE A 44 -21.89 8.61 -17.01
N VAL A 45 -21.22 9.59 -17.63
CA VAL A 45 -20.00 10.21 -17.09
C VAL A 45 -20.28 10.86 -15.74
N GLN A 46 -21.37 11.61 -15.62
CA GLN A 46 -21.69 12.36 -14.41
C GLN A 46 -22.01 11.46 -13.21
N LEU A 47 -22.75 10.37 -13.45
CA LEU A 47 -23.16 9.43 -12.40
C LEU A 47 -21.99 8.50 -11.99
N THR A 48 -21.14 8.11 -12.94
CA THR A 48 -20.03 7.18 -12.70
C THR A 48 -18.70 7.86 -12.36
N ARG A 49 -18.62 9.21 -12.36
CA ARG A 49 -17.36 9.96 -12.19
C ARG A 49 -16.52 9.54 -10.97
N HIS A 50 -17.16 9.08 -9.89
CA HIS A 50 -16.47 8.69 -8.65
C HIS A 50 -15.83 7.29 -8.70
N ILE A 51 -16.12 6.46 -9.71
CA ILE A 51 -15.49 5.14 -9.91
C ILE A 51 -13.97 5.27 -10.16
N VAL A 52 -13.53 6.44 -10.66
CA VAL A 52 -12.10 6.72 -10.87
C VAL A 52 -11.27 6.55 -9.60
N PHE A 53 -11.81 6.81 -8.40
CA PHE A 53 -11.07 6.73 -7.15
C PHE A 53 -10.66 5.29 -6.78
N PRO A 54 -11.59 4.29 -6.77
CA PRO A 54 -11.21 2.90 -6.63
C PRO A 54 -10.18 2.42 -7.66
N LEU A 55 -10.38 2.76 -8.93
CA LEU A 55 -9.46 2.36 -10.01
C LEU A 55 -8.08 2.95 -9.83
N MET A 56 -8.00 4.22 -9.44
CA MET A 56 -6.75 4.91 -9.13
C MET A 56 -6.03 4.24 -7.95
N LEU A 57 -6.72 3.84 -6.88
CA LEU A 57 -6.09 3.12 -5.76
C LEU A 57 -5.59 1.73 -6.17
N ILE A 58 -6.35 1.01 -7.00
CA ILE A 58 -5.91 -0.28 -7.55
C ILE A 58 -4.65 -0.08 -8.40
N GLN A 59 -4.63 0.91 -9.29
CA GLN A 59 -3.44 1.25 -10.09
C GLN A 59 -2.25 1.62 -9.19
N PHE A 60 -2.48 2.44 -8.17
CA PHE A 60 -1.45 2.87 -7.23
C PHE A 60 -0.84 1.69 -6.46
N LEU A 61 -1.65 0.70 -6.08
CA LEU A 61 -1.18 -0.53 -5.42
C LEU A 61 -0.49 -1.48 -6.39
N ALA A 62 -1.02 -1.66 -7.59
CA ALA A 62 -0.50 -2.63 -8.55
C ALA A 62 0.85 -2.21 -9.15
N LEU A 63 1.03 -0.92 -9.45
CA LEU A 63 2.18 -0.42 -10.20
C LEU A 63 3.54 -0.74 -9.53
N PRO A 64 3.74 -0.50 -8.21
CA PRO A 64 5.00 -0.83 -7.54
C PRO A 64 5.29 -2.33 -7.50
N ILE A 65 4.25 -3.16 -7.36
CA ILE A 65 4.38 -4.62 -7.37
C ILE A 65 4.86 -5.09 -8.74
N LEU A 66 4.29 -4.56 -9.82
CA LEU A 66 4.70 -4.88 -11.18
C LEU A 66 6.13 -4.41 -11.47
N LEU A 67 6.51 -3.23 -10.98
CA LEU A 67 7.86 -2.67 -11.11
C LEU A 67 8.90 -3.49 -10.34
N ALA A 68 8.56 -3.98 -9.14
CA ALA A 68 9.42 -4.84 -8.34
C ALA A 68 9.59 -6.23 -8.96
N SER A 69 8.55 -6.73 -9.63
CA SER A 69 8.54 -8.08 -10.23
C SER A 69 9.33 -8.18 -11.55
N ASN A 70 10.04 -7.12 -11.97
CA ASN A 70 10.77 -7.04 -13.26
C ASN A 70 9.95 -7.48 -14.48
N VAL A 71 8.61 -7.34 -14.41
CA VAL A 71 7.74 -7.61 -15.56
C VAL A 71 8.08 -6.62 -16.66
N ASN A 72 8.17 -7.08 -17.90
CA ASN A 72 8.37 -6.18 -19.03
C ASN A 72 7.11 -5.31 -19.23
N LEU A 73 7.08 -4.16 -18.55
CA LEU A 73 6.02 -3.17 -18.63
C LEU A 73 5.98 -2.45 -19.99
N TYR A 74 7.04 -2.62 -20.79
CA TYR A 74 7.22 -2.03 -22.11
C TYR A 74 7.01 -3.06 -23.21
N ILE A 75 5.88 -3.77 -23.19
CA ILE A 75 5.44 -4.57 -24.36
C ILE A 75 5.50 -3.70 -25.64
N VAL A 76 5.20 -2.40 -25.46
CA VAL A 76 5.43 -1.35 -26.46
C VAL A 76 6.11 -0.16 -25.77
N SER A 77 7.35 0.14 -26.15
CA SER A 77 8.23 1.09 -25.45
C SER A 77 7.68 2.51 -25.30
N PHE A 78 6.75 2.95 -26.17
CA PHE A 78 6.18 4.29 -26.12
C PHE A 78 4.88 4.42 -25.28
N LEU A 79 4.25 3.31 -24.87
CA LEU A 79 2.96 3.37 -24.15
C LEU A 79 3.00 4.17 -22.85
N PRO A 80 4.05 4.09 -22.01
CA PRO A 80 4.12 4.89 -20.79
C PRO A 80 4.18 6.39 -21.07
N VAL A 81 4.90 6.79 -22.11
CA VAL A 81 4.97 8.20 -22.55
C VAL A 81 3.60 8.67 -23.01
N VAL A 82 2.91 7.88 -23.85
CA VAL A 82 1.54 8.20 -24.29
C VAL A 82 0.60 8.34 -23.11
N THR A 83 0.68 7.42 -22.14
CA THR A 83 -0.16 7.46 -20.93
C THR A 83 0.03 8.75 -20.15
N LEU A 84 1.29 9.17 -19.94
CA LEU A 84 1.61 10.42 -19.24
C LEU A 84 1.17 11.66 -20.02
N VAL A 85 1.41 11.68 -21.33
CA VAL A 85 0.98 12.78 -22.21
C VAL A 85 -0.53 12.92 -22.20
N THR A 86 -1.28 11.81 -22.34
CA THR A 86 -2.73 11.81 -22.25
C THR A 86 -3.21 12.29 -20.88
N TYR A 87 -2.58 11.83 -19.79
CA TYR A 87 -2.92 12.26 -18.44
C TYR A 87 -2.73 13.77 -18.24
N VAL A 88 -1.59 14.31 -18.70
CA VAL A 88 -1.30 15.75 -18.63
C VAL A 88 -2.23 16.55 -19.53
N ALA A 89 -2.49 16.08 -20.75
CA ALA A 89 -3.34 16.77 -21.71
C ALA A 89 -4.81 16.82 -21.25
N MET A 90 -5.37 15.68 -20.82
CA MET A 90 -6.79 15.59 -20.44
C MET A 90 -7.08 16.14 -19.04
N GLY A 91 -6.12 16.10 -18.11
CA GLY A 91 -6.26 16.70 -16.80
C GLY A 91 -5.82 18.18 -16.82
N PRO A 92 -4.54 18.48 -16.51
CA PRO A 92 -3.92 19.80 -16.60
C PRO A 92 -4.26 20.63 -17.83
N GLY A 93 -4.03 20.07 -19.02
CA GLY A 93 -4.22 20.78 -20.28
C GLY A 93 -5.66 21.23 -20.50
N ALA A 94 -6.62 20.31 -20.36
CA ALA A 94 -8.04 20.61 -20.54
C ALA A 94 -8.54 21.65 -19.53
N TYR A 95 -8.13 21.56 -18.26
CA TYR A 95 -8.49 22.55 -17.25
C TYR A 95 -7.95 23.95 -17.61
N LEU A 96 -6.67 24.06 -17.98
CA LEU A 96 -6.08 25.34 -18.36
C LEU A 96 -6.74 25.92 -19.61
N PHE A 97 -7.11 25.08 -20.58
CA PHE A 97 -7.85 25.49 -21.76
C PHE A 97 -9.23 26.06 -21.39
N ILE A 98 -9.99 25.36 -20.53
CA ILE A 98 -11.30 25.83 -20.05
C ILE A 98 -11.17 27.14 -19.27
N ILE A 99 -10.22 27.24 -18.33
CA ILE A 99 -9.99 28.46 -17.55
C ILE A 99 -9.62 29.64 -18.44
N ARG A 100 -8.79 29.40 -19.47
CA ARG A 100 -8.44 30.43 -20.45
C ARG A 100 -9.69 30.96 -21.15
N ASN A 101 -10.63 30.10 -21.54
CA ASN A 101 -11.82 30.52 -22.27
C ASN A 101 -12.90 31.14 -21.38
N MET A 102 -13.04 30.70 -20.13
CA MET A 102 -14.14 31.13 -19.25
C MET A 102 -13.81 32.35 -18.38
N TYR A 103 -12.55 32.54 -18.00
CA TYR A 103 -12.16 33.61 -17.08
C TYR A 103 -11.10 34.47 -17.76
N ASP A 104 -11.38 35.74 -18.04
CA ASP A 104 -10.43 36.60 -18.78
C ASP A 104 -9.47 37.33 -17.82
N LYS A 105 -9.99 37.87 -16.71
CA LYS A 105 -9.23 38.70 -15.76
C LYS A 105 -8.47 37.91 -14.67
N ASN A 106 -9.01 36.77 -14.21
CA ASN A 106 -8.44 36.03 -13.06
C ASN A 106 -7.77 34.69 -13.46
N ARG A 107 -7.28 34.58 -14.71
CA ARG A 107 -6.70 33.33 -15.26
C ARG A 107 -5.59 32.76 -14.40
N LYS A 108 -4.63 33.61 -14.00
CA LYS A 108 -3.44 33.19 -13.24
C LYS A 108 -3.82 32.59 -11.89
N GLU A 109 -4.70 33.25 -11.16
CA GLU A 109 -5.18 32.77 -9.85
C GLU A 109 -5.89 31.41 -9.97
N LYS A 110 -6.77 31.25 -10.97
CA LYS A 110 -7.50 29.99 -11.21
C LYS A 110 -6.60 28.88 -11.74
N ALA A 111 -5.55 29.21 -12.50
CA ALA A 111 -4.54 28.26 -12.95
C ALA A 111 -3.69 27.75 -11.77
N ILE A 112 -3.26 28.64 -10.88
CA ILE A 112 -2.50 28.29 -9.66
C ILE A 112 -3.34 27.44 -8.70
N ALA A 113 -4.67 27.58 -8.69
CA ALA A 113 -5.55 26.71 -7.91
C ALA A 113 -5.46 25.23 -8.34
N MET A 114 -5.04 24.95 -9.58
CA MET A 114 -5.11 23.61 -10.15
C MET A 114 -4.20 22.59 -9.45
N PRO A 115 -2.88 22.82 -9.26
CA PRO A 115 -2.04 21.91 -8.50
C PRO A 115 -2.64 21.53 -7.14
N TYR A 116 -3.19 22.51 -6.42
CA TYR A 116 -3.86 22.26 -5.14
C TYR A 116 -5.10 21.36 -5.29
N LEU A 117 -5.91 21.57 -6.33
CA LEU A 117 -7.07 20.72 -6.62
C LEU A 117 -6.67 19.29 -7.00
N ILE A 118 -5.58 19.11 -7.76
CA ILE A 118 -5.07 17.78 -8.11
C ILE A 118 -4.63 17.05 -6.84
N ILE A 119 -3.76 17.67 -6.04
CA ILE A 119 -3.25 17.08 -4.78
C ILE A 119 -4.42 16.75 -3.84
N TYR A 120 -5.36 17.68 -3.69
CA TYR A 120 -6.56 17.46 -2.88
C TYR A 120 -7.41 16.30 -3.42
N SER A 121 -7.70 16.27 -4.73
CA SER A 121 -8.49 15.21 -5.35
C SER A 121 -7.86 13.83 -5.15
N MET A 122 -6.55 13.71 -5.39
CA MET A 122 -5.78 12.48 -5.18
C MET A 122 -5.85 12.02 -3.73
N GLY A 123 -5.61 12.93 -2.78
CA GLY A 123 -5.66 12.59 -1.35
C GLY A 123 -7.04 12.16 -0.87
N MET A 124 -8.11 12.60 -1.52
CA MET A 124 -9.49 12.22 -1.18
C MET A 124 -9.89 10.83 -1.73
N ALA A 125 -9.02 10.19 -2.50
CA ALA A 125 -9.34 8.91 -3.14
C ALA A 125 -9.66 7.79 -2.16
N VAL A 126 -8.97 7.72 -1.02
CA VAL A 126 -9.25 6.71 0.02
C VAL A 126 -10.68 6.85 0.55
N ASN A 127 -11.04 8.05 1.00
CA ASN A 127 -12.36 8.34 1.52
C ASN A 127 -13.47 8.12 0.48
N ASN A 128 -13.22 8.53 -0.77
CA ASN A 128 -14.19 8.36 -1.85
C ASN A 128 -14.32 6.90 -2.29
N THR A 129 -13.24 6.13 -2.29
CA THR A 129 -13.27 4.69 -2.61
C THR A 129 -14.12 3.92 -1.59
N ILE A 130 -13.95 4.21 -0.30
CA ILE A 130 -14.81 3.63 0.74
C ILE A 130 -16.27 3.99 0.47
N ALA A 131 -16.57 5.23 0.07
CA ALA A 131 -17.92 5.68 -0.26
C ALA A 131 -18.53 4.93 -1.46
N VAL A 132 -17.73 4.69 -2.50
CA VAL A 132 -18.15 3.91 -3.69
C VAL A 132 -18.44 2.47 -3.31
N ILE A 133 -17.54 1.82 -2.56
CA ILE A 133 -17.73 0.43 -2.10
C ILE A 133 -18.98 0.34 -1.20
N ASP A 134 -19.15 1.25 -0.25
CA ASP A 134 -20.33 1.33 0.62
C ASP A 134 -21.63 1.47 -0.19
N ALA A 135 -21.61 2.22 -1.30
CA ALA A 135 -22.75 2.36 -2.20
C ALA A 135 -23.05 1.08 -2.98
N MET A 136 -22.02 0.43 -3.52
CA MET A 136 -22.14 -0.81 -4.31
C MET A 136 -22.64 -1.99 -3.47
N VAL A 137 -22.18 -2.10 -2.22
CA VAL A 137 -22.62 -3.13 -1.26
C VAL A 137 -24.04 -2.84 -0.73
N GLY A 138 -24.57 -1.63 -0.96
CA GLY A 138 -25.91 -1.26 -0.48
C GLY A 138 -25.99 -1.02 1.04
N LYS A 139 -24.85 -0.73 1.69
CA LYS A 139 -24.79 -0.53 3.14
C LYS A 139 -25.57 0.72 3.56
N LYS A 140 -26.59 0.54 4.41
CA LYS A 140 -27.31 1.64 5.06
C LYS A 140 -26.40 2.27 6.12
N SER A 141 -25.89 3.46 5.83
CA SER A 141 -25.02 4.23 6.75
C SER A 141 -25.77 5.46 7.23
N GLU A 142 -25.49 5.88 8.47
CA GLU A 142 -26.04 7.11 9.02
C GLU A 142 -25.62 8.34 8.19
N PHE A 143 -26.55 9.28 8.05
CA PHE A 143 -26.27 10.53 7.34
C PHE A 143 -25.49 11.50 8.22
N LEU A 144 -24.16 11.37 8.20
CA LEU A 144 -23.27 12.28 8.91
C LEU A 144 -23.25 13.64 8.22
N ARG A 145 -23.87 14.64 8.84
CA ARG A 145 -23.88 16.02 8.36
C ARG A 145 -22.48 16.65 8.45
N THR A 146 -22.19 17.53 7.50
CA THR A 146 -20.99 18.36 7.50
C THR A 146 -21.15 19.44 8.58
N PRO A 147 -20.21 19.56 9.54
CA PRO A 147 -20.22 20.61 10.55
C PRO A 147 -20.31 22.00 9.93
N LYS A 148 -21.18 22.84 10.49
CA LYS A 148 -21.26 24.27 10.16
C LYS A 148 -20.68 25.04 11.34
N TYR A 149 -19.54 25.71 11.13
CA TYR A 149 -18.79 26.38 12.19
C TYR A 149 -19.15 27.87 12.34
N GLY A 150 -19.89 28.45 11.38
CA GLY A 150 -20.25 29.87 11.42
C GLY A 150 -19.04 30.81 11.36
N ILE A 151 -17.98 30.43 10.64
CA ILE A 151 -16.79 31.26 10.43
C ILE A 151 -17.13 32.31 9.39
N VAL A 152 -17.14 33.59 9.80
CA VAL A 152 -17.48 34.72 8.93
C VAL A 152 -16.27 35.65 8.77
N LYS A 153 -15.53 35.88 9.86
CA LYS A 153 -14.31 36.71 9.87
C LYS A 153 -13.06 35.83 9.81
N ASN A 154 -11.97 36.35 9.23
CA ASN A 154 -10.68 35.66 9.20
C ASN A 154 -10.08 35.40 10.60
N THR A 155 -10.54 36.14 11.61
CA THR A 155 -10.16 35.99 13.03
C THR A 155 -10.94 34.90 13.75
N ASP A 156 -12.02 34.37 13.16
CA ASP A 156 -12.87 33.39 13.82
C ASP A 156 -12.20 32.01 13.80
N ASP A 157 -11.99 31.43 14.99
CA ASP A 157 -11.43 30.08 15.11
C ASP A 157 -12.55 29.03 15.17
N TRP A 158 -12.42 28.01 14.33
CA TRP A 158 -13.31 26.85 14.32
C TRP A 158 -12.95 25.83 15.40
N ARG A 159 -11.71 25.86 15.91
CA ARG A 159 -11.16 24.84 16.82
C ARG A 159 -11.84 24.81 18.19
N THR A 160 -12.39 25.93 18.64
CA THR A 160 -13.10 26.08 19.93
C THR A 160 -14.59 25.76 19.83
N LYS A 161 -15.12 25.53 18.63
CA LYS A 161 -16.56 25.32 18.41
C LYS A 161 -17.00 23.89 18.73
N ALA A 162 -18.27 23.74 19.13
CA ALA A 162 -18.84 22.47 19.59
C ALA A 162 -18.75 21.34 18.55
N TYR A 163 -18.88 21.66 17.27
CA TYR A 163 -18.98 20.69 16.16
C TYR A 163 -17.63 20.13 15.66
N ASN A 164 -16.53 20.34 16.39
CA ASN A 164 -15.20 19.81 16.03
C ASN A 164 -15.22 18.27 15.96
N LEU A 165 -14.83 17.71 14.81
CA LEU A 165 -14.84 16.26 14.60
C LEU A 165 -13.60 15.56 15.18
N PRO A 166 -13.77 14.37 15.79
CA PRO A 166 -12.66 13.58 16.31
C PRO A 166 -11.83 12.94 15.18
N PHE A 167 -10.76 12.25 15.58
CA PHE A 167 -9.89 11.48 14.69
C PHE A 167 -10.69 10.49 13.83
N SER A 168 -10.41 10.45 12.53
CA SER A 168 -11.01 9.48 11.61
C SER A 168 -10.06 8.31 11.38
N LYS A 169 -10.58 7.07 11.46
CA LYS A 169 -9.80 5.87 11.10
C LYS A 169 -9.31 5.89 9.64
N THR A 170 -10.03 6.58 8.75
CA THR A 170 -9.61 6.75 7.35
C THR A 170 -8.27 7.48 7.22
N THR A 171 -7.90 8.31 8.20
CA THR A 171 -6.61 9.01 8.22
C THR A 171 -5.43 8.06 8.39
N LEU A 172 -5.59 6.96 9.12
CA LEU A 172 -4.54 5.93 9.21
C LEU A 172 -4.34 5.25 7.85
N LEU A 173 -5.43 5.01 7.13
CA LEU A 173 -5.37 4.39 5.80
C LEU A 173 -4.73 5.35 4.77
N GLU A 174 -5.04 6.64 4.82
CA GLU A 174 -4.37 7.66 4.00
C GLU A 174 -2.87 7.74 4.31
N LEU A 175 -2.48 7.69 5.60
CA LEU A 175 -1.08 7.66 5.99
C LEU A 175 -0.37 6.40 5.47
N PHE A 176 -1.03 5.24 5.56
CA PHE A 176 -0.53 3.99 4.99
C PHE A 176 -0.27 4.12 3.49
N PHE A 177 -1.23 4.64 2.71
CA PHE A 177 -1.04 4.89 1.28
C PHE A 177 0.05 5.94 1.00
N GLY A 178 0.23 6.92 1.87
CA GLY A 178 1.33 7.88 1.78
C GLY A 178 2.71 7.23 1.97
N ILE A 179 2.87 6.39 3.00
CA ILE A 179 4.12 5.65 3.26
C ILE A 179 4.38 4.64 2.14
N TYR A 180 3.35 3.90 1.71
CA TYR A 180 3.42 3.00 0.57
C TYR A 180 3.86 3.73 -0.71
N GLY A 181 3.36 4.95 -0.92
CA GLY A 181 3.76 5.82 -2.03
C GLY A 181 5.23 6.22 -2.02
N ILE A 182 5.81 6.47 -0.84
CA ILE A 182 7.25 6.73 -0.71
C ILE A 182 8.04 5.47 -1.12
N MET A 183 7.64 4.30 -0.63
CA MET A 183 8.26 3.03 -1.03
C MET A 183 8.13 2.79 -2.55
N ALA A 184 6.97 3.07 -3.12
CA ALA A 184 6.70 2.96 -4.55
C ALA A 184 7.61 3.84 -5.41
N ILE A 185 7.91 5.06 -4.95
CA ILE A 185 8.85 5.96 -5.63
C ILE A 185 10.26 5.35 -5.62
N LEU A 186 10.70 4.83 -4.46
CA LEU A 186 12.00 4.17 -4.36
C LEU A 186 12.08 2.95 -5.29
N ILE A 187 11.06 2.08 -5.28
CA ILE A 187 10.96 0.93 -6.19
C ILE A 187 11.04 1.39 -7.65
N ALA A 188 10.31 2.41 -8.05
CA ALA A 188 10.34 2.91 -9.43
C ALA A 188 11.75 3.39 -9.85
N ILE A 189 12.48 4.03 -8.95
CA ILE A 189 13.86 4.49 -9.19
C ILE A 189 14.81 3.29 -9.29
N TYR A 190 14.78 2.37 -8.32
CA TYR A 190 15.70 1.22 -8.28
C TYR A 190 15.43 0.19 -9.37
N SER A 191 14.16 0.00 -9.77
CA SER A 191 13.77 -0.85 -10.90
C SER A 191 14.09 -0.22 -12.26
N ARG A 192 14.86 0.87 -12.35
CA ARG A 192 15.20 1.60 -13.60
C ARG A 192 13.98 2.06 -14.40
N ASN A 193 12.89 2.38 -13.70
CA ASN A 193 11.61 2.79 -14.28
C ASN A 193 11.17 4.18 -13.77
N PRO A 194 12.02 5.22 -13.84
CA PRO A 194 11.73 6.52 -13.24
C PRO A 194 10.56 7.25 -13.91
N ILE A 195 10.14 6.83 -15.11
CA ILE A 195 9.03 7.43 -15.86
C ILE A 195 7.72 7.46 -15.06
N TRP A 196 7.52 6.50 -14.14
CA TRP A 196 6.33 6.43 -13.31
C TRP A 196 6.39 7.26 -12.02
N VAL A 197 7.57 7.78 -11.66
CA VAL A 197 7.75 8.58 -10.43
C VAL A 197 6.81 9.79 -10.37
N PRO A 198 6.61 10.60 -11.41
CA PRO A 198 5.75 11.77 -11.33
C PRO A 198 4.30 11.46 -10.94
N ILE A 199 3.71 10.40 -11.51
CA ILE A 199 2.31 10.04 -11.23
C ILE A 199 2.15 9.43 -9.85
N ILE A 200 3.14 8.65 -9.38
CA ILE A 200 3.17 8.10 -8.02
C ILE A 200 3.38 9.23 -7.01
N ALA A 201 4.29 10.17 -7.28
CA ALA A 201 4.59 11.30 -6.41
C ALA A 201 3.38 12.21 -6.21
N LEU A 202 2.64 12.53 -7.27
CA LEU A 202 1.41 13.33 -7.16
C LEU A 202 0.37 12.70 -6.23
N GLN A 203 0.17 11.39 -6.34
CA GLN A 203 -0.75 10.65 -5.48
C GLN A 203 -0.24 10.60 -4.03
N THR A 204 1.05 10.31 -3.86
CA THR A 204 1.73 10.25 -2.56
C THR A 204 1.63 11.58 -1.82
N MET A 205 1.91 12.70 -2.50
CA MET A 205 1.75 14.05 -1.94
C MET A 205 0.30 14.31 -1.53
N GLY A 206 -0.68 13.88 -2.32
CA GLY A 206 -2.10 13.97 -1.98
C GLY A 206 -2.45 13.23 -0.68
N PHE A 207 -2.04 11.97 -0.57
CA PHE A 207 -2.29 11.16 0.62
C PHE A 207 -1.63 11.72 1.87
N LEU A 208 -0.35 12.08 1.80
CA LEU A 208 0.38 12.70 2.90
C LEU A 208 -0.22 14.05 3.29
N TYR A 209 -0.60 14.89 2.32
CA TYR A 209 -1.24 16.17 2.59
C TYR A 209 -2.55 16.01 3.36
N ILE A 210 -3.45 15.14 2.89
CA ILE A 210 -4.73 14.89 3.56
C ILE A 210 -4.52 14.24 4.93
N ALA A 211 -3.55 13.31 5.06
CA ALA A 211 -3.21 12.69 6.34
C ALA A 211 -2.69 13.73 7.34
N CYS A 212 -1.68 14.52 6.98
CA CYS A 212 -1.11 15.59 7.81
C CYS A 212 -2.16 16.62 8.21
N MET A 213 -2.99 17.08 7.26
CA MET A 213 -4.08 18.01 7.56
C MET A 213 -5.16 17.40 8.45
N SER A 214 -5.39 16.10 8.36
CA SER A 214 -6.33 15.42 9.24
C SER A 214 -5.78 15.28 10.64
N PHE A 215 -4.49 14.98 10.80
CA PHE A 215 -3.82 14.97 12.11
C PHE A 215 -3.80 16.37 12.73
N SER A 216 -3.38 17.40 11.99
CA SER A 216 -3.32 18.78 12.50
C SER A 216 -4.70 19.33 12.90
N HIS A 217 -5.75 18.91 12.20
CA HIS A 217 -7.13 19.28 12.50
C HIS A 217 -7.80 18.34 13.51
N THR A 218 -7.16 17.23 13.88
CA THR A 218 -7.62 16.36 14.94
C THR A 218 -7.14 16.96 16.25
N ARG A 219 -8.08 17.47 17.05
CA ARG A 219 -7.84 17.65 18.48
C ARG A 219 -8.63 16.58 19.21
N PHE A 220 -7.94 15.83 20.06
CA PHE A 220 -8.62 15.11 21.13
C PHE A 220 -9.30 16.17 21.99
N LYS A 221 -10.59 16.38 21.77
CA LYS A 221 -11.42 17.07 22.75
C LYS A 221 -11.49 16.13 23.95
N ARG A 222 -10.47 16.18 24.82
CA ARG A 222 -10.64 15.79 26.22
C ARG A 222 -11.67 16.78 26.71
N GLY A 223 -12.93 16.35 26.82
CA GLY A 223 -14.02 17.25 27.17
C GLY A 223 -13.67 17.95 28.47
N ASN A 224 -13.40 19.25 28.40
CA ASN A 224 -13.36 20.10 29.59
C ASN A 224 -14.77 20.43 30.10
N SER A 225 -15.82 19.90 29.47
CA SER A 225 -17.07 19.62 30.18
C SER A 225 -16.88 18.35 31.02
N LYS A 226 -16.01 18.43 32.04
CA LYS A 226 -16.27 17.65 33.24
C LYS A 226 -17.56 18.26 33.80
N ILE A 227 -18.70 17.67 33.48
CA ILE A 227 -19.64 17.45 34.55
C ILE A 227 -18.83 16.57 35.50
N ASP A 228 -18.50 17.05 36.69
CA ASP A 228 -17.91 16.20 37.73
C ASP A 228 -19.00 15.22 38.12
N TYR A 229 -19.19 14.20 37.28
CA TYR A 229 -19.96 13.03 37.60
C TYR A 229 -18.94 11.98 38.04
N THR A 230 -19.20 11.37 39.18
CA THR A 230 -18.41 10.23 39.63
C THR A 230 -18.62 9.12 38.61
N LYS A 231 -17.57 8.83 37.82
CA LYS A 231 -17.58 7.69 36.90
C LYS A 231 -18.06 6.47 37.66
N THR A 232 -19.03 5.76 37.10
CA THR A 232 -19.47 4.50 37.71
C THR A 232 -18.30 3.50 37.69
N LYS A 233 -18.36 2.50 38.57
CA LYS A 233 -17.35 1.43 38.63
C LYS A 233 -17.21 0.74 37.26
N GLU A 234 -18.29 0.66 36.49
CA GLU A 234 -18.34 0.08 35.15
C GLU A 234 -17.64 0.93 34.09
N GLU A 235 -17.83 2.24 34.06
CA GLU A 235 -17.13 3.13 33.13
C GLU A 235 -15.63 3.16 33.40
N THR A 236 -15.24 3.17 34.68
CA THR A 236 -13.82 3.16 35.09
C THR A 236 -13.16 1.84 34.65
N MET A 237 -13.88 0.72 34.83
CA MET A 237 -13.44 -0.60 34.35
C MET A 237 -13.36 -0.65 32.82
N SER A 238 -14.29 -0.01 32.10
CA SER A 238 -14.27 0.05 30.64
C SER A 238 -13.08 0.85 30.09
N ASP A 239 -12.75 1.99 30.72
CA ASP A 239 -11.61 2.83 30.35
C ASP A 239 -10.27 2.11 30.59
N ILE A 240 -10.16 1.36 31.70
CA ILE A 240 -9.01 0.48 31.97
C ILE A 240 -8.92 -0.62 30.91
N ILE A 241 -10.02 -1.29 30.58
CA ILE A 241 -10.07 -2.34 29.56
C ILE A 241 -9.71 -1.79 28.17
N HIS A 242 -10.15 -0.58 27.83
CA HIS A 242 -9.77 0.06 26.57
C HIS A 242 -8.28 0.40 26.55
N LYS A 243 -7.70 0.91 27.64
CA LYS A 243 -6.26 1.18 27.73
C LYS A 243 -5.44 -0.11 27.65
N LEU A 244 -5.86 -1.16 28.35
CA LEU A 244 -5.23 -2.48 28.30
C LEU A 244 -5.34 -3.10 26.90
N ALA A 245 -6.47 -2.93 26.22
CA ALA A 245 -6.64 -3.42 24.85
C ALA A 245 -5.76 -2.64 23.85
N VAL A 246 -5.63 -1.32 24.01
CA VAL A 246 -4.72 -0.50 23.18
C VAL A 246 -3.27 -0.89 23.45
N ALA A 247 -2.86 -1.03 24.71
CA ALA A 247 -1.53 -1.51 25.08
C ALA A 247 -1.27 -2.92 24.54
N GLY A 248 -2.27 -3.81 24.61
CA GLY A 248 -2.22 -5.15 24.04
C GLY A 248 -2.05 -5.14 22.53
N ILE A 249 -2.78 -4.28 21.81
CA ILE A 249 -2.61 -4.11 20.35
C ILE A 249 -1.20 -3.63 20.02
N VAL A 250 -0.65 -2.67 20.76
CA VAL A 250 0.72 -2.17 20.56
C VAL A 250 1.74 -3.28 20.83
N ALA A 251 1.60 -4.01 21.93
CA ALA A 251 2.47 -5.13 22.28
C ALA A 251 2.43 -6.24 21.21
N ILE A 252 1.23 -6.55 20.71
CA ILE A 252 1.04 -7.43 19.55
C ILE A 252 1.82 -6.85 18.37
N ILE A 253 1.56 -5.63 17.89
CA ILE A 253 2.29 -5.07 16.74
C ILE A 253 3.82 -5.14 16.89
N CYS A 254 4.35 -4.77 18.06
CA CYS A 254 5.78 -4.87 18.35
C CYS A 254 6.31 -6.31 18.30
N PHE A 255 5.58 -7.26 18.88
CA PHE A 255 5.93 -8.68 18.83
C PHE A 255 5.87 -9.23 17.39
N GLY A 256 4.94 -8.75 16.56
CA GLY A 256 4.82 -9.14 15.16
C GLY A 256 5.98 -8.62 14.32
N ALA A 257 6.41 -7.37 14.56
CA ALA A 257 7.59 -6.80 13.94
C ALA A 257 8.87 -7.57 14.34
N TYR A 258 8.99 -7.96 15.61
CA TYR A 258 10.09 -8.80 16.09
C TYR A 258 10.08 -10.18 15.40
N LEU A 259 8.93 -10.86 15.34
CA LEU A 259 8.82 -12.15 14.66
C LEU A 259 9.16 -12.06 13.17
N ALA A 260 8.69 -11.02 12.48
CA ALA A 260 9.02 -10.79 11.08
C ALA A 260 10.53 -10.56 10.88
N TYR A 261 11.17 -9.81 11.77
CA TYR A 261 12.61 -9.63 11.75
C TYR A 261 13.37 -10.94 11.99
N THR A 262 12.97 -11.74 12.98
CA THR A 262 13.61 -13.03 13.26
C THR A 262 13.38 -14.04 12.14
N GLY A 263 12.19 -14.05 11.52
CA GLY A 263 11.90 -14.90 10.36
C GLY A 263 12.76 -14.51 9.17
N TYR A 264 12.90 -13.21 8.89
CA TYR A 264 13.83 -12.75 7.85
C TYR A 264 15.28 -13.18 8.14
N GLN A 265 15.76 -12.97 9.36
CA GLN A 265 17.14 -13.31 9.76
C GLN A 265 17.45 -14.80 9.64
N ASN A 266 16.50 -15.68 9.97
CA ASN A 266 16.73 -17.13 9.99
C ASN A 266 16.44 -17.78 8.64
N ASP A 267 15.38 -17.37 7.95
CA ASP A 267 14.87 -18.08 6.78
C ASP A 267 15.36 -17.47 5.47
N VAL A 268 15.43 -16.13 5.38
CA VAL A 268 15.67 -15.45 4.10
C VAL A 268 17.10 -14.90 3.99
N TYR A 269 17.60 -14.27 5.05
CA TYR A 269 18.91 -13.63 5.03
C TYR A 269 20.07 -14.58 4.66
N PRO A 270 20.08 -15.86 5.07
CA PRO A 270 21.10 -16.82 4.60
C PRO A 270 21.07 -17.05 3.08
N MET A 271 19.89 -16.92 2.45
CA MET A 271 19.73 -17.00 0.99
C MET A 271 20.33 -15.77 0.31
N ASP A 272 20.05 -14.57 0.84
CA ASP A 272 20.61 -13.31 0.34
C ASP A 272 22.14 -13.29 0.44
N LEU A 273 22.70 -13.78 1.55
CA LEU A 273 24.13 -13.99 1.72
C LEU A 273 24.69 -14.97 0.68
N SER A 274 23.99 -16.08 0.44
CA SER A 274 24.38 -17.08 -0.55
C SER A 274 24.42 -16.48 -1.96
N ILE A 275 23.41 -15.69 -2.33
CA ILE A 275 23.35 -14.98 -3.63
C ILE A 275 24.59 -14.10 -3.82
N GLY A 276 24.98 -13.32 -2.80
CA GLY A 276 26.18 -12.49 -2.84
C GLY A 276 27.47 -13.29 -2.92
N LEU A 277 27.53 -14.47 -2.30
CA LEU A 277 28.67 -15.39 -2.43
C LEU A 277 28.77 -15.98 -3.84
N PHE A 278 27.64 -16.28 -4.50
CA PHE A 278 27.67 -16.69 -5.92
C PHE A 278 28.20 -15.58 -6.84
N ASP A 279 27.85 -14.30 -6.58
CA ASP A 279 28.43 -13.17 -7.32
C ASP A 279 29.96 -13.12 -7.16
N ARG A 280 30.45 -13.39 -5.93
CA ARG A 280 31.89 -13.48 -5.66
C ARG A 280 32.54 -14.66 -6.38
N ILE A 281 31.90 -15.84 -6.40
CA ILE A 281 32.39 -17.02 -7.14
C ILE A 281 32.49 -16.72 -8.64
N MET A 282 31.47 -16.08 -9.22
CA MET A 282 31.46 -15.73 -10.65
C MET A 282 32.57 -14.74 -11.03
N ALA A 283 32.98 -13.87 -10.11
CA ALA A 283 34.03 -12.87 -10.31
C ALA A 283 35.44 -13.37 -9.90
N SER A 284 35.55 -14.47 -9.15
CA SER A 284 36.82 -14.97 -8.63
C SER A 284 37.59 -15.76 -9.68
N SER A 285 38.91 -15.56 -9.71
CA SER A 285 39.86 -16.36 -10.50
C SER A 285 40.65 -17.36 -9.64
N GLU A 286 40.34 -17.46 -8.34
CA GLU A 286 41.07 -18.29 -7.39
C GLU A 286 40.23 -19.47 -6.86
N PRO A 287 40.61 -20.73 -7.18
CA PRO A 287 39.85 -21.91 -6.78
C PRO A 287 39.71 -22.09 -5.26
N LYS A 288 40.72 -21.69 -4.47
CA LYS A 288 40.67 -21.80 -3.00
C LYS A 288 39.60 -20.92 -2.37
N THR A 289 39.47 -19.69 -2.87
CA THR A 289 38.43 -18.76 -2.46
C THR A 289 37.05 -19.30 -2.86
N ILE A 290 36.92 -19.82 -4.08
CA ILE A 290 35.68 -20.45 -4.55
C ILE A 290 35.26 -21.62 -3.64
N MET A 291 36.16 -22.52 -3.28
CA MET A 291 35.86 -23.63 -2.37
C MET A 291 35.39 -23.15 -1.00
N THR A 292 36.00 -22.09 -0.47
CA THR A 292 35.61 -21.47 0.81
C THR A 292 34.18 -20.91 0.72
N ASP A 293 33.86 -20.25 -0.39
CA ASP A 293 32.56 -19.64 -0.63
C ASP A 293 31.47 -20.70 -0.79
N ILE A 294 31.76 -21.78 -1.51
CA ILE A 294 30.85 -22.93 -1.68
C ILE A 294 30.53 -23.56 -0.32
N ASN A 295 31.54 -23.77 0.53
CA ASN A 295 31.31 -24.32 1.87
C ASN A 295 30.46 -23.39 2.75
N ALA A 296 30.68 -22.08 2.66
CA ALA A 296 29.84 -21.11 3.36
C ALA A 296 28.38 -21.17 2.87
N ILE A 297 28.15 -21.21 1.55
CA ILE A 297 26.82 -21.37 0.96
C ILE A 297 26.14 -22.65 1.45
N LYS A 298 26.84 -23.79 1.44
CA LYS A 298 26.30 -25.07 1.93
C LYS A 298 25.84 -25.00 3.39
N GLY A 299 26.52 -24.21 4.22
CA GLY A 299 26.14 -23.98 5.61
C GLY A 299 24.93 -23.06 5.78
N TYR A 300 24.69 -22.15 4.84
CA TYR A 300 23.54 -21.26 4.85
C TYR A 300 22.26 -21.90 4.28
N LEU A 301 22.41 -22.81 3.32
CA LEU A 301 21.27 -23.48 2.70
C LEU A 301 20.79 -24.67 3.55
N PRO A 302 19.46 -24.86 3.71
CA PRO A 302 18.91 -26.08 4.27
C PRO A 302 19.38 -27.33 3.52
N ALA A 303 19.45 -28.46 4.22
CA ALA A 303 19.86 -29.72 3.62
C ALA A 303 18.74 -30.42 2.82
N LEU A 304 17.49 -30.20 3.21
CA LEU A 304 16.32 -30.89 2.69
C LEU A 304 15.14 -29.93 2.54
N GLY A 305 14.22 -30.29 1.65
CA GLY A 305 12.94 -29.62 1.48
C GLY A 305 12.84 -28.79 0.20
N ASN A 306 11.61 -28.35 -0.09
CA ASN A 306 11.34 -27.43 -1.17
C ASN A 306 10.53 -26.24 -0.61
N PRO A 307 11.03 -25.00 -0.74
CA PRO A 307 10.34 -23.81 -0.24
C PRO A 307 9.12 -23.43 -1.10
N VAL A 308 9.08 -23.85 -2.37
CA VAL A 308 7.95 -23.60 -3.27
C VAL A 308 6.83 -24.58 -2.98
N TRP A 309 5.77 -24.10 -2.36
CA TRP A 309 4.68 -24.96 -1.87
C TRP A 309 3.48 -25.07 -2.83
N ILE A 310 3.35 -24.17 -3.82
CA ILE A 310 2.22 -24.20 -4.77
C ILE A 310 2.53 -25.15 -5.94
N PHE A 311 3.69 -24.98 -6.58
CA PHE A 311 4.13 -25.78 -7.73
C PHE A 311 5.64 -26.07 -7.59
N PRO A 312 6.03 -26.99 -6.68
CA PRO A 312 7.44 -27.33 -6.48
C PRO A 312 8.06 -27.94 -7.75
N THR A 313 9.32 -27.60 -8.01
CA THR A 313 10.12 -28.16 -9.10
C THR A 313 11.42 -28.76 -8.55
N ASP A 314 12.07 -29.63 -9.30
CA ASP A 314 13.38 -30.16 -8.92
C ASP A 314 14.45 -29.06 -8.82
N THR A 315 14.30 -27.99 -9.62
CA THR A 315 15.22 -26.83 -9.60
C THR A 315 15.14 -26.00 -8.33
N THR A 316 14.10 -26.18 -7.51
CA THR A 316 13.89 -25.46 -6.24
C THR A 316 14.12 -26.37 -5.04
N ASN A 317 14.56 -27.61 -5.26
CA ASN A 317 14.76 -28.60 -4.21
C ASN A 317 16.16 -28.45 -3.57
N PHE A 318 16.21 -28.21 -2.26
CA PHE A 318 17.47 -28.03 -1.54
C PHE A 318 18.38 -29.26 -1.59
N THR A 319 17.83 -30.47 -1.59
CA THR A 319 18.64 -31.71 -1.72
C THR A 319 19.43 -31.73 -3.03
N ARG A 320 18.80 -31.28 -4.12
CA ARG A 320 19.44 -31.22 -5.44
C ARG A 320 20.48 -30.11 -5.50
N ILE A 321 20.16 -28.94 -4.96
CA ILE A 321 21.09 -27.80 -4.90
C ILE A 321 22.32 -28.15 -4.07
N GLN A 322 22.16 -28.84 -2.94
CA GLN A 322 23.30 -29.31 -2.12
C GLN A 322 24.19 -30.29 -2.91
N ALA A 323 23.59 -31.23 -3.65
CA ALA A 323 24.35 -32.14 -4.51
C ALA A 323 25.07 -31.41 -5.66
N ASP A 324 24.45 -30.40 -6.26
CA ASP A 324 25.09 -29.58 -7.29
C ASP A 324 26.26 -28.76 -6.73
N LEU A 325 26.14 -28.28 -5.49
CA LEU A 325 27.23 -27.62 -4.77
C LEU A 325 28.39 -28.57 -4.46
N ASP A 326 28.12 -29.82 -4.10
CA ASP A 326 29.14 -30.86 -3.91
C ASP A 326 29.93 -31.12 -5.19
N VAL A 327 29.22 -31.23 -6.32
CA VAL A 327 29.85 -31.39 -7.64
C VAL A 327 30.70 -30.16 -7.98
N MET A 328 30.18 -28.95 -7.72
CA MET A 328 30.90 -27.71 -7.99
C MET A 328 32.15 -27.57 -7.10
N PHE A 329 32.08 -28.00 -5.84
CA PHE A 329 33.22 -28.06 -4.92
C PHE A 329 34.31 -29.00 -5.45
N ALA A 330 33.94 -30.23 -5.83
CA ALA A 330 34.88 -31.20 -6.38
C ALA A 330 35.52 -30.73 -7.70
N SER A 331 34.78 -30.00 -8.53
CA SER A 331 35.32 -29.35 -9.73
C SER A 331 36.35 -28.27 -9.38
N ALA A 332 36.05 -27.39 -8.42
CA ALA A 332 36.98 -26.36 -7.97
C ALA A 332 38.26 -26.94 -7.36
N GLU A 333 38.15 -28.05 -6.61
CA GLU A 333 39.29 -28.78 -6.07
C GLU A 333 40.21 -29.30 -7.20
N LYS A 334 39.64 -29.95 -8.22
CA LYS A 334 40.40 -30.43 -9.38
C LYS A 334 41.09 -29.29 -10.13
N ILE A 335 40.39 -28.17 -10.34
CA ILE A 335 40.94 -26.99 -11.03
C ILE A 335 42.10 -26.39 -10.24
N SER A 336 42.10 -26.50 -8.90
CA SER A 336 43.16 -25.93 -8.05
C SER A 336 44.56 -26.51 -8.30
N VAL A 337 44.65 -27.71 -8.88
CA VAL A 337 45.90 -28.42 -9.20
C VAL A 337 46.34 -28.18 -10.65
N VAL A 338 45.46 -27.60 -11.48
CA VAL A 338 45.74 -27.35 -12.90
C VAL A 338 46.54 -26.04 -13.07
N PRO A 339 47.57 -26.00 -13.94
CA PRO A 339 48.31 -24.77 -14.24
C PRO A 339 47.41 -23.64 -14.76
N ARG A 340 47.59 -22.43 -14.22
CA ARG A 340 46.74 -21.25 -14.50
C ARG A 340 46.81 -20.76 -15.95
N ASP A 341 47.88 -21.08 -16.66
CA ASP A 341 48.12 -20.75 -18.06
C ASP A 341 47.52 -21.77 -19.04
N SER A 342 46.97 -22.88 -18.53
CA SER A 342 46.36 -23.90 -19.37
C SER A 342 44.93 -23.54 -19.81
N SER A 343 44.56 -23.96 -21.01
CA SER A 343 43.17 -23.86 -21.49
C SER A 343 42.20 -24.61 -20.57
N ALA A 344 42.61 -25.76 -20.03
CA ALA A 344 41.82 -26.56 -19.09
C ALA A 344 41.45 -25.78 -17.82
N PHE A 345 42.36 -24.96 -17.28
CA PHE A 345 42.08 -24.10 -16.13
C PHE A 345 40.98 -23.08 -16.46
N HIS A 346 41.13 -22.36 -17.58
CA HIS A 346 40.15 -21.35 -18.00
C HIS A 346 38.78 -21.97 -18.30
N THR A 347 38.73 -23.12 -18.98
CA THR A 347 37.48 -23.84 -19.24
C THR A 347 36.82 -24.30 -17.94
N GLY A 348 37.59 -24.85 -17.00
CA GLY A 348 37.07 -25.26 -15.70
C GLY A 348 36.50 -24.08 -14.88
N MET A 349 37.22 -22.95 -14.86
CA MET A 349 36.75 -21.74 -14.19
C MET A 349 35.46 -21.18 -14.81
N MET A 350 35.33 -21.23 -16.15
CA MET A 350 34.08 -20.84 -16.81
C MET A 350 32.92 -21.78 -16.49
N ASP A 351 33.14 -23.09 -16.43
CA ASP A 351 32.10 -24.06 -16.04
C ASP A 351 31.60 -23.80 -14.61
N VAL A 352 32.52 -23.58 -13.66
CA VAL A 352 32.17 -23.25 -12.27
C VAL A 352 31.38 -21.93 -12.20
N SER A 353 31.83 -20.89 -12.92
CA SER A 353 31.12 -19.60 -12.97
C SER A 353 29.71 -19.74 -13.57
N LEU A 354 29.55 -20.54 -14.63
CA LEU A 354 28.25 -20.78 -15.25
C LEU A 354 27.30 -21.56 -14.33
N ARG A 355 27.80 -22.59 -13.64
CA ARG A 355 27.02 -23.35 -12.65
C ARG A 355 26.60 -22.47 -11.47
N ALA A 356 27.52 -21.65 -10.96
CA ALA A 356 27.23 -20.67 -9.92
C ALA A 356 26.06 -19.75 -10.32
N LYS A 357 26.05 -19.25 -11.56
CA LYS A 357 24.95 -18.43 -12.08
C LYS A 357 23.61 -19.18 -12.13
N ILE A 358 23.62 -20.44 -12.53
CA ILE A 358 22.40 -21.27 -12.61
C ILE A 358 21.82 -21.50 -11.21
N ILE A 359 22.66 -21.90 -10.25
CA ILE A 359 22.23 -22.15 -8.87
C ILE A 359 21.78 -20.84 -8.19
N GLN A 360 22.49 -19.74 -8.42
CA GLN A 360 22.08 -18.42 -7.93
C GLN A 360 20.66 -18.07 -8.42
N LYS A 361 20.35 -18.32 -9.69
CA LYS A 361 19.01 -18.09 -10.23
C LYS A 361 17.95 -18.97 -9.55
N GLN A 362 18.25 -20.25 -9.34
CA GLN A 362 17.36 -21.15 -8.61
C GLN A 362 17.07 -20.66 -7.18
N ILE A 363 18.08 -20.13 -6.49
CA ILE A 363 17.93 -19.55 -5.15
C ILE A 363 17.10 -18.25 -5.22
N MET A 364 17.35 -17.38 -6.20
CA MET A 364 16.53 -16.17 -6.38
C MET A 364 15.05 -16.50 -6.64
N ASP A 365 14.76 -17.56 -7.40
CA ASP A 365 13.39 -17.99 -7.71
C ASP A 365 12.64 -18.51 -6.47
N MET A 366 13.35 -19.03 -5.46
CA MET A 366 12.73 -19.53 -4.21
C MET A 366 12.60 -18.48 -3.10
N VAL A 367 13.44 -17.44 -3.07
CA VAL A 367 13.42 -16.41 -2.01
C VAL A 367 12.01 -15.84 -1.73
N PRO A 368 11.18 -15.52 -2.74
CA PRO A 368 9.80 -15.05 -2.49
C PRO A 368 8.94 -16.03 -1.68
N TYR A 369 9.14 -17.34 -1.87
CA TYR A 369 8.40 -18.39 -1.16
C TYR A 369 8.93 -18.63 0.25
N MET A 370 10.21 -18.29 0.51
CA MET A 370 10.76 -18.23 1.86
C MET A 370 10.11 -17.08 2.67
N TYR A 371 9.92 -15.90 2.05
CA TYR A 371 9.16 -14.81 2.67
C TYR A 371 7.70 -15.22 2.92
N ALA A 372 7.03 -15.71 1.88
CA ALA A 372 5.63 -16.11 1.90
C ALA A 372 5.45 -17.61 2.19
N SER A 373 6.15 -18.11 3.21
CA SER A 373 6.01 -19.51 3.64
C SER A 373 4.58 -19.76 4.13
N VAL A 374 4.09 -21.00 3.99
CA VAL A 374 2.75 -21.39 4.46
C VAL A 374 2.57 -21.03 5.94
N SER A 375 3.62 -21.24 6.74
CA SER A 375 3.65 -20.88 8.15
C SER A 375 3.49 -19.37 8.36
N ASN A 376 4.27 -18.56 7.64
CA ASN A 376 4.20 -17.09 7.74
C ASN A 376 2.83 -16.55 7.31
N ILE A 377 2.23 -17.11 6.25
CA ILE A 377 0.89 -16.72 5.80
C ILE A 377 -0.18 -17.07 6.85
N LEU A 378 -0.11 -18.28 7.43
CA LEU A 378 -1.04 -18.70 8.48
C LEU A 378 -0.89 -17.83 9.72
N PHE A 379 0.34 -17.57 10.17
CA PHE A 379 0.62 -16.67 11.28
C PHE A 379 0.09 -15.26 10.99
N ALA A 380 0.40 -14.66 9.84
CA ALA A 380 -0.12 -13.35 9.47
C ALA A 380 -1.66 -13.30 9.45
N SER A 381 -2.32 -14.36 8.98
CA SER A 381 -3.77 -14.47 8.95
C SER A 381 -4.38 -14.53 10.36
N ILE A 382 -3.81 -15.38 11.24
CA ILE A 382 -4.21 -15.48 12.66
C ILE A 382 -4.01 -14.13 13.35
N TRP A 383 -2.88 -13.46 13.09
CA TRP A 383 -2.56 -12.15 13.64
C TRP A 383 -3.57 -11.07 13.26
N ILE A 384 -3.92 -11.00 11.97
CA ILE A 384 -4.95 -10.08 11.48
C ILE A 384 -6.30 -10.41 12.14
N ALA A 385 -6.66 -11.69 12.25
CA ALA A 385 -7.90 -12.12 12.89
C ALA A 385 -7.96 -11.73 14.38
N VAL A 386 -6.87 -11.87 15.12
CA VAL A 386 -6.77 -11.46 16.54
C VAL A 386 -6.98 -9.96 16.68
N ILE A 387 -6.30 -9.15 15.85
CA ILE A 387 -6.44 -7.68 15.88
C ILE A 387 -7.88 -7.27 15.55
N ILE A 388 -8.49 -7.86 14.52
CA ILE A 388 -9.89 -7.61 14.16
C ILE A 388 -10.82 -8.02 15.30
N GLY A 389 -10.58 -9.16 15.94
CA GLY A 389 -11.34 -9.66 17.09
C GLY A 389 -11.31 -8.67 18.26
N ILE A 390 -10.13 -8.16 18.63
CA ILE A 390 -9.98 -7.14 19.67
C ILE A 390 -10.77 -5.88 19.32
N PHE A 391 -10.67 -5.40 18.07
CA PHE A 391 -11.44 -4.23 17.62
C PHE A 391 -12.96 -4.47 17.64
N ALA A 392 -13.41 -5.68 17.30
CA ALA A 392 -14.83 -6.05 17.34
C ALA A 392 -15.36 -6.07 18.77
N ILE A 393 -14.61 -6.64 19.72
CA ILE A 393 -14.95 -6.66 21.15
C ILE A 393 -15.03 -5.23 21.70
N LEU A 394 -14.02 -4.40 21.42
CA LEU A 394 -14.01 -2.99 21.84
C LEU A 394 -15.20 -2.21 21.27
N LYS A 395 -15.55 -2.45 20.00
CA LYS A 395 -16.71 -1.81 19.37
C LYS A 395 -18.02 -2.24 20.03
N ARG A 396 -18.19 -3.54 20.29
CA ARG A 396 -19.41 -4.10 20.90
C ARG A 396 -19.60 -3.55 22.32
N LYS A 397 -18.52 -3.47 23.11
CA LYS A 397 -18.54 -2.93 24.46
C LYS A 397 -18.80 -1.42 24.51
N LYS A 398 -18.29 -0.68 23.53
CA LYS A 398 -18.63 0.74 23.37
C LYS A 398 -20.12 0.94 23.05
N GLN A 399 -20.67 0.11 22.16
CA GLN A 399 -22.10 0.18 21.80
C GLN A 399 -23.02 -0.20 22.97
N SER A 400 -22.62 -1.14 23.84
CA SER A 400 -23.41 -1.48 25.03
C SER A 400 -23.44 -0.35 26.05
N LEU A 401 -22.32 0.35 26.25
CA LEU A 401 -22.26 1.52 27.13
C LEU A 401 -23.10 2.68 26.58
N GLU A 402 -22.98 2.97 25.28
CA GLU A 402 -23.82 3.99 24.62
C GLU A 402 -25.33 3.66 24.65
N ALA A 403 -25.68 2.37 24.73
CA ALA A 403 -27.07 1.92 24.87
C ALA A 403 -27.57 2.04 26.32
N PHE A 404 -26.71 1.75 27.30
CA PHE A 404 -26.98 1.91 28.72
C PHE A 404 -27.20 3.39 29.09
N ASP A 405 -26.29 4.27 28.68
CA ASP A 405 -26.40 5.72 28.92
C ASP A 405 -27.71 6.30 28.35
N LYS A 406 -28.10 5.84 27.14
CA LYS A 406 -29.39 6.22 26.52
C LYS A 406 -30.62 5.69 27.26
N SER A 407 -30.51 4.55 27.93
CA SER A 407 -31.61 3.97 28.70
C SER A 407 -31.80 4.63 30.06
N GLU A 408 -30.72 5.14 30.65
CA GLU A 408 -30.76 5.91 31.91
C GLU A 408 -30.98 7.42 31.70
N GLY A 409 -31.02 7.89 30.45
CA GLY A 409 -31.32 9.29 30.12
C GLY A 409 -30.16 10.26 30.39
N VAL A 410 -28.91 9.76 30.38
CA VAL A 410 -27.68 10.55 30.54
C VAL A 410 -27.15 11.06 29.19
#